data_AF-A0A7C7KY15-F1
#
_entry.id   AF-A0A7C7KY15-F1
#
_cell.length_a   1.000
_cell.length_b   1.000
_cell.length_c   1.000
_cell.angle_alpha   90.00
_cell.angle_beta   90.00
_cell.angle_gamma   90.00
#
_symmetry.space_group_name_H-M   'P 1'
#
loop_
_entity.id
_entity.type
_entity.pdbx_description
1 polymer ?
#
loop_
_entity_poly.entity_id
_entity_poly.type
_entity_poly.pdbx_seq_one_letter_code
_entity_poly.pdbx_strand_id
1 'polypeptide(L)'
;MLFVSKFTAGLRIITLCAFTLIASGLQFDECYARGGQLRYERHRSIAYEFRKVTGIAVHVITINMNDPEVKVSIALAAGGIGTAEPFISMVERMHPVMAVTGTYFDLRTRIPVGTIVIDGRPVHISPIGTALAITPDNRVQMIDVRLGKPRDWSGYETVLLCGPRLLRNAQIKLYPRAQGFRAPNLFTYRRRIAVGWRPNNKLVIVATKR
;
A
#
# COMPACT_ATOMS: atom_id res chain seq x y z
N MET A 1 17.09 -12.48 7.09
CA MET A 1 16.18 -12.76 8.22
C MET A 1 14.92 -12.01 7.92
N LEU A 2 14.13 -12.64 7.05
CA LEU A 2 12.70 -12.53 7.22
C LEU A 2 12.41 -12.88 8.67
N PHE A 3 11.83 -11.93 9.40
CA PHE A 3 11.19 -12.24 10.66
C PHE A 3 9.79 -12.73 10.30
N VAL A 4 9.62 -14.06 10.32
CA VAL A 4 8.30 -14.65 10.56
C VAL A 4 8.17 -14.64 12.08
N SER A 5 7.41 -13.69 12.62
CA SER A 5 7.09 -13.69 14.05
C SER A 5 6.21 -14.92 14.36
N LYS A 6 6.51 -15.61 15.46
CA LYS A 6 5.82 -16.84 15.88
C LYS A 6 4.31 -16.61 15.93
N PHE A 7 3.57 -17.47 15.21
CA PHE A 7 2.12 -17.52 15.18
C PHE A 7 1.56 -18.06 16.50
N THR A 8 0.69 -17.27 17.12
CA THR A 8 -0.46 -17.77 17.89
C THR A 8 -1.71 -17.46 17.07
N ALA A 9 -2.61 -18.44 16.95
CA ALA A 9 -3.77 -18.43 16.06
C ALA A 9 -4.62 -17.15 16.20
N GLY A 10 -4.83 -16.44 15.08
CA GLY A 10 -5.62 -15.22 15.00
C GLY A 10 -5.23 -14.35 13.79
N LEU A 11 -6.23 -13.91 13.02
CA LEU A 11 -6.25 -12.93 11.91
C LEU A 11 -4.89 -12.40 11.37
N ARG A 12 -4.58 -12.63 10.08
CA ARG A 12 -3.32 -12.18 9.44
C ARG A 12 -3.47 -10.81 8.78
N ILE A 13 -2.84 -9.79 9.36
CA ILE A 13 -2.91 -8.41 8.85
C ILE A 13 -1.74 -8.11 7.91
N ILE A 14 -2.06 -7.59 6.72
CA ILE A 14 -1.17 -6.96 5.75
C ILE A 14 -1.37 -5.45 5.86
N THR A 15 -0.30 -4.70 6.06
CA THR A 15 -0.39 -3.28 6.40
C THR A 15 0.19 -2.40 5.31
N LEU A 16 -0.63 -1.49 4.77
CA LEU A 16 -0.16 -0.35 3.99
C LEU A 16 0.17 0.79 4.96
N CYS A 17 1.43 1.18 5.08
CA CYS A 17 1.84 2.24 6.02
C CYS A 17 1.59 3.62 5.40
N ALA A 18 0.66 4.42 5.93
CA ALA A 18 0.26 5.69 5.34
C ALA A 18 1.28 6.84 5.54
N PHE A 19 2.30 6.67 6.38
CA PHE A 19 3.28 7.72 6.68
C PHE A 19 4.70 7.18 6.56
N THR A 20 5.49 7.74 5.66
CA THR A 20 6.92 7.45 5.62
C THR A 20 7.68 8.72 5.28
N LEU A 21 8.34 9.28 6.29
CA LEU A 21 9.21 10.45 6.20
C LEU A 21 10.34 10.17 5.20
N ILE A 22 10.19 10.61 3.94
CA ILE A 22 11.32 10.71 3.01
C ILE A 22 12.00 12.04 3.30
N ALA A 23 12.77 12.09 4.39
CA ALA A 23 13.84 13.06 4.48
C ALA A 23 14.98 12.58 3.57
N SER A 24 15.54 13.54 2.84
CA SER A 24 16.75 13.46 2.04
C SER A 24 17.77 12.43 2.54
N GLY A 25 18.14 11.48 1.67
CA GLY A 25 19.46 10.84 1.73
C GLY A 25 19.56 9.45 2.37
N LEU A 26 18.48 8.70 2.57
CA LEU A 26 18.57 7.32 3.11
C LEU A 26 17.88 6.29 2.21
N GLN A 27 18.56 5.15 2.06
CA GLN A 27 18.28 4.07 1.12
C GLN A 27 16.82 3.55 1.16
N PHE A 28 16.19 3.48 -0.01
CA PHE A 28 15.04 2.60 -0.27
C PHE A 28 15.53 1.17 -0.57
N ASP A 29 16.25 0.54 0.35
CA ASP A 29 16.26 -0.92 0.43
C ASP A 29 15.31 -1.29 1.58
N GLU A 30 14.76 -2.51 1.58
CA GLU A 30 13.86 -3.09 2.59
C GLU A 30 12.34 -2.93 2.28
N CYS A 31 11.69 -3.79 1.48
CA CYS A 31 11.22 -5.11 1.94
C CYS A 31 12.17 -5.75 2.97
N TYR A 32 11.89 -5.53 4.25
CA TYR A 32 12.75 -5.95 5.34
C TYR A 32 12.81 -7.48 5.44
N ALA A 33 13.94 -8.05 5.03
CA ALA A 33 14.31 -9.45 5.18
C ALA A 33 15.76 -9.54 5.67
N ARG A 34 16.05 -8.97 6.84
CA ARG A 34 17.36 -8.68 7.41
C ARG A 34 18.31 -9.87 7.58
N GLY A 35 19.11 -10.39 6.63
CA GLY A 35 20.21 -11.39 6.83
C GLY A 35 20.16 -12.41 8.01
N GLY A 36 19.84 -13.69 7.73
CA GLY A 36 19.79 -14.76 8.74
C GLY A 36 19.03 -15.97 8.22
N GLN A 37 19.67 -17.14 8.29
CA GLN A 37 19.26 -18.42 7.71
C GLN A 37 18.02 -18.96 8.45
N LEU A 38 16.83 -18.46 8.12
CA LEU A 38 15.56 -18.90 8.71
C LEU A 38 14.64 -19.41 7.61
N ARG A 39 14.09 -20.62 7.81
CA ARG A 39 13.11 -21.25 6.92
C ARG A 39 11.96 -20.27 6.66
N TYR A 40 11.82 -19.84 5.40
CA TYR A 40 10.68 -19.07 4.92
C TYR A 40 9.42 -19.94 5.06
N GLU A 41 8.58 -19.68 6.07
CA GLU A 41 7.26 -20.30 6.09
C GLU A 41 6.49 -19.78 4.88
N ARG A 42 6.25 -20.68 3.93
CA ARG A 42 5.48 -20.39 2.73
C ARG A 42 4.05 -20.07 3.16
N HIS A 43 3.72 -18.80 3.37
CA HIS A 43 2.35 -18.38 3.55
C HIS A 43 1.54 -18.78 2.32
N ARG A 44 0.59 -19.71 2.47
CA ARG A 44 -0.21 -20.26 1.36
C ARG A 44 -0.90 -19.18 0.52
N SER A 45 -1.17 -18.02 1.13
CA SER A 45 -1.96 -16.94 0.54
C SER A 45 -1.13 -15.76 0.07
N ILE A 46 0.20 -15.77 0.27
CA ILE A 46 1.10 -14.69 -0.16
C ILE A 46 2.26 -15.30 -0.95
N ALA A 47 2.33 -14.96 -2.23
CA ALA A 47 3.43 -15.33 -3.10
C ALA A 47 4.34 -14.11 -3.33
N TYR A 48 5.64 -14.30 -3.15
CA TYR A 48 6.67 -13.32 -3.44
C TYR A 48 7.51 -13.76 -4.62
N GLU A 49 7.80 -12.82 -5.52
CA GLU A 49 8.62 -13.06 -6.69
C GLU A 49 9.51 -11.86 -6.99
N PHE A 50 10.75 -12.14 -7.39
CA PHE A 50 11.66 -11.13 -7.91
C PHE A 50 11.87 -11.40 -9.40
N ARG A 51 11.68 -10.37 -10.23
CA ARG A 51 11.74 -10.50 -11.69
C ARG A 51 12.36 -9.27 -12.32
N LYS A 52 12.87 -9.41 -13.56
CA LYS A 52 13.32 -8.29 -14.37
C LYS A 52 12.31 -8.06 -15.49
N VAL A 53 11.71 -6.87 -15.55
CA VAL A 53 10.73 -6.48 -16.57
C VAL A 53 11.33 -5.32 -17.36
N THR A 54 11.49 -5.47 -18.67
CA THR A 54 12.07 -4.45 -19.56
C THR A 54 13.38 -3.83 -19.01
N GLY A 55 14.26 -4.65 -18.44
CA GLY A 55 15.52 -4.19 -17.87
C GLY A 55 15.46 -3.74 -16.39
N ILE A 56 14.27 -3.53 -15.83
CA ILE A 56 14.07 -3.02 -14.47
C ILE A 56 13.78 -4.18 -13.51
N ALA A 57 14.54 -4.25 -12.42
CA ALA A 57 14.31 -5.20 -11.35
C ALA A 57 13.06 -4.80 -10.53
N VAL A 58 12.14 -5.75 -10.35
CA VAL A 58 10.88 -5.56 -9.64
C VAL A 58 10.64 -6.66 -8.61
N HIS A 59 10.13 -6.25 -7.45
CA HIS A 59 9.49 -7.14 -6.48
C HIS A 59 8.00 -7.22 -6.81
N VAL A 60 7.46 -8.42 -6.89
CA VAL A 60 6.04 -8.68 -7.12
C VAL A 60 5.53 -9.51 -5.97
N ILE A 61 4.50 -9.01 -5.29
CA ILE A 61 3.82 -9.73 -4.23
C ILE A 61 2.38 -9.93 -4.65
N THR A 62 1.92 -11.18 -4.61
CA THR A 62 0.54 -11.56 -4.95
C THR A 62 -0.12 -12.14 -3.71
N ILE A 63 -1.28 -11.60 -3.36
CA ILE A 63 -2.04 -11.96 -2.17
C ILE A 63 -3.36 -12.56 -2.63
N ASN A 64 -3.70 -13.76 -2.14
CA ASN A 64 -4.99 -14.38 -2.34
C ASN A 64 -6.01 -13.77 -1.37
N MET A 65 -6.87 -12.88 -1.86
CA MET A 65 -7.88 -12.23 -1.03
C MET A 65 -9.11 -13.12 -0.78
N ASN A 66 -9.16 -14.34 -1.32
CA ASN A 66 -10.19 -15.32 -0.96
C ASN A 66 -9.84 -16.10 0.31
N ASP A 67 -8.62 -15.93 0.86
CA ASP A 67 -8.28 -16.50 2.16
C ASP A 67 -8.93 -15.65 3.26
N PRO A 68 -9.87 -16.19 4.06
CA PRO A 68 -10.50 -15.45 5.14
C PRO A 68 -9.53 -15.06 6.26
N GLU A 69 -8.36 -15.67 6.33
CA GLU A 69 -7.32 -15.30 7.29
C GLU A 69 -6.52 -14.06 6.83
N VAL A 70 -6.67 -13.62 5.57
CA VAL A 70 -6.01 -12.42 5.05
C VAL A 70 -6.86 -11.18 5.36
N LYS A 71 -6.24 -10.17 5.96
CA LYS A 71 -6.79 -8.84 6.11
C LYS A 71 -5.80 -7.81 5.56
N VAL A 72 -6.25 -6.91 4.68
CA VAL A 72 -5.43 -5.77 4.23
C VAL A 72 -5.94 -4.53 4.93
N SER A 73 -5.10 -3.92 5.75
CA SER A 73 -5.40 -2.72 6.53
C SER A 73 -4.31 -1.66 6.34
N ILE A 74 -4.49 -0.52 6.98
CA ILE A 74 -3.60 0.64 6.88
C ILE A 74 -3.08 0.94 8.29
N ALA A 75 -1.77 1.12 8.43
CA ALA A 75 -1.21 1.63 9.68
C ALA A 75 -0.96 3.12 9.56
N LEU A 76 -1.38 3.85 10.60
CA LEU A 76 -0.97 5.22 10.84
C LEU A 76 0.29 5.23 11.71
N ALA A 77 1.03 6.34 11.66
CA ALA A 77 2.07 6.61 12.64
C ALA A 77 1.50 6.53 14.07
N ALA A 78 2.32 6.17 15.05
CA ALA A 78 1.89 5.97 16.43
C ALA A 78 1.21 7.21 17.03
N GLY A 79 1.65 8.40 16.63
CA GLY A 79 1.06 9.69 17.00
C GLY A 79 -0.18 10.09 16.19
N GLY A 80 -0.63 9.26 15.24
CA GLY A 80 -1.79 9.52 14.39
C GLY A 80 -1.54 10.48 13.22
N ILE A 81 -2.63 10.99 12.65
CA ILE A 81 -2.61 11.95 11.53
C ILE A 81 -1.91 13.24 11.97
N GLY A 82 -0.99 13.78 11.14
CA GLY A 82 -0.21 14.95 11.51
C GLY A 82 1.10 14.62 12.23
N THR A 83 1.45 13.33 12.36
CA THR A 83 2.72 12.87 12.92
C THR A 83 3.49 11.98 11.94
N ALA A 84 4.73 11.65 12.26
CA ALA A 84 5.55 10.75 11.48
C ALA A 84 6.23 9.71 12.39
N GLU A 85 6.39 8.50 11.87
CA GLU A 85 7.08 7.39 12.52
C GLU A 85 8.01 6.73 11.48
N PRO A 86 9.21 6.27 11.85
CA PRO A 86 10.03 5.47 10.96
C PRO A 86 9.27 4.22 10.48
N PHE A 87 9.40 3.87 9.20
CA PHE A 87 8.69 2.73 8.63
C PHE A 87 8.98 1.42 9.38
N ILE A 88 10.23 1.19 9.80
CA ILE A 88 10.61 0.00 10.56
C ILE A 88 9.93 -0.04 11.93
N SER A 89 9.82 1.09 12.63
CA SER A 89 9.09 1.15 13.91
C SER A 89 7.60 0.81 13.72
N MET A 90 6.99 1.25 12.61
CA MET A 90 5.61 0.84 12.29
C MET A 90 5.51 -0.68 12.05
N VAL A 91 6.46 -1.28 11.33
CA VAL A 91 6.48 -2.73 11.08
C VAL A 91 6.67 -3.50 12.39
N GLU A 92 7.60 -3.09 13.24
CA GLU A 92 7.85 -3.70 14.54
C GLU A 92 6.64 -3.59 15.46
N ARG A 93 5.95 -2.44 15.48
CA ARG A 93 4.75 -2.24 16.30
C ARG A 93 3.55 -3.06 15.79
N MET A 94 3.32 -3.05 14.48
CA MET A 94 2.13 -3.65 13.87
C MET A 94 2.26 -5.15 13.60
N HIS A 95 3.48 -5.70 13.63
CA HIS A 95 3.78 -7.11 13.36
C HIS A 95 3.09 -7.69 12.11
N PRO A 96 3.11 -7.00 10.95
CA PRO A 96 2.40 -7.48 9.77
C PRO A 96 3.14 -8.65 9.12
N VAL A 97 2.42 -9.49 8.37
CA VAL A 97 3.06 -10.53 7.54
C VAL A 97 3.88 -9.88 6.40
N MET A 98 3.40 -8.74 5.90
CA MET A 98 4.14 -7.88 4.98
C MET A 98 3.68 -6.43 5.12
N ALA A 99 4.59 -5.49 4.83
CA ALA A 99 4.28 -4.07 4.79
C ALA A 99 4.93 -3.40 3.58
N VAL A 100 4.24 -2.39 3.05
CA VAL A 100 4.78 -1.45 2.06
C VAL A 100 4.30 -0.04 2.39
N THR A 101 4.97 0.98 1.84
CA THR A 101 4.52 2.36 1.95
C THR A 101 3.17 2.53 1.24
N GLY A 102 2.28 3.34 1.81
CA GLY A 102 0.91 3.55 1.38
C GLY A 102 0.73 4.78 0.49
N THR A 103 0.28 5.89 1.07
CA THR A 103 -0.04 7.13 0.35
C THR A 103 1.00 8.23 0.57
N TYR A 104 0.88 9.32 -0.19
CA TYR A 104 1.63 10.55 0.00
C TYR A 104 1.13 11.31 1.23
N PHE A 105 1.96 12.20 1.77
CA PHE A 105 1.59 13.13 2.83
C PHE A 105 2.41 14.41 2.69
N ASP A 106 1.93 15.50 3.29
CA ASP A 106 2.65 16.77 3.32
C ASP A 106 3.87 16.67 4.26
N LEU A 107 5.08 16.99 3.76
CA LEU A 107 6.32 16.83 4.54
C LEU A 107 6.43 17.78 5.73
N ARG A 108 5.67 18.89 5.75
CA ARG A 108 5.65 19.87 6.83
C ARG A 108 4.57 19.54 7.86
N THR A 109 3.33 19.38 7.43
CA THR A 109 2.17 19.16 8.31
C THR A 109 1.93 17.70 8.64
N ARG A 110 2.53 16.78 7.89
CA ARG A 110 2.33 15.32 8.02
C ARG A 110 0.87 14.89 7.85
N ILE A 111 0.11 15.65 7.05
CA ILE A 111 -1.27 15.30 6.69
C ILE A 111 -1.25 14.44 5.42
N PRO A 112 -1.95 13.29 5.37
CA PRO A 112 -2.06 12.48 4.17
C PRO A 112 -2.66 13.20 2.98
N VAL A 113 -2.33 12.71 1.79
CA VAL A 113 -3.04 13.04 0.56
C VAL A 113 -3.98 11.89 0.24
N GLY A 114 -5.27 12.20 0.11
CA GLY A 114 -6.29 11.19 -0.20
C GLY A 114 -6.91 10.56 1.04
N THR A 115 -8.15 10.10 0.88
CA THR A 115 -8.97 9.49 1.94
C THR A 115 -8.35 8.19 2.48
N ILE A 116 -8.47 8.01 3.80
CA ILE A 116 -8.08 6.81 4.55
C ILE A 116 -9.30 6.32 5.35
N VAL A 117 -9.67 5.05 5.15
CA VAL A 117 -10.67 4.32 5.93
C VAL A 117 -10.01 3.06 6.49
N ILE A 118 -10.16 2.86 7.80
CA ILE A 118 -9.61 1.72 8.55
C ILE A 118 -10.75 1.08 9.31
N ASP A 119 -10.95 -0.23 9.16
CA ASP A 119 -12.01 -0.99 9.83
C ASP A 119 -13.41 -0.35 9.66
N GLY A 120 -13.68 0.14 8.45
CA GLY A 120 -14.94 0.82 8.10
C GLY A 120 -15.07 2.24 8.64
N ARG A 121 -14.07 2.76 9.36
CA ARG A 121 -14.06 4.11 9.92
C ARG A 121 -13.20 5.05 9.08
N PRO A 122 -13.77 6.13 8.50
CA PRO A 122 -12.97 7.16 7.87
C PRO A 122 -12.14 7.91 8.91
N VAL A 123 -10.81 7.84 8.77
CA VAL A 123 -9.86 8.51 9.70
C VAL A 123 -9.27 9.77 9.08
N HIS A 124 -9.36 9.93 7.76
CA HIS A 124 -8.98 11.14 7.03
C HIS A 124 -9.75 11.20 5.71
N ILE A 125 -10.34 12.35 5.35
CA ILE A 125 -11.09 12.52 4.10
C ILE A 125 -10.40 13.57 3.22
N SER A 126 -10.01 13.13 2.03
CA SER A 126 -9.49 14.00 0.97
C SER A 126 -9.80 13.37 -0.40
N PRO A 127 -10.54 14.03 -1.30
CA PRO A 127 -10.96 13.46 -2.58
C PRO A 127 -9.91 13.66 -3.67
N ILE A 128 -8.68 13.23 -3.43
CA ILE A 128 -7.57 13.32 -4.39
C ILE A 128 -7.11 11.92 -4.76
N GLY A 129 -7.11 11.64 -6.06
CA GLY A 129 -6.50 10.44 -6.64
C GLY A 129 -7.44 9.25 -6.83
N THR A 130 -6.86 8.06 -6.78
CA THR A 130 -7.55 6.77 -7.00
C THR A 130 -7.52 5.94 -5.73
N ALA A 131 -8.66 5.41 -5.33
CA ALA A 131 -8.80 4.55 -4.17
C ALA A 131 -8.43 3.11 -4.50
N LEU A 132 -7.61 2.47 -3.68
CA LEU A 132 -7.73 1.04 -3.39
C LEU A 132 -8.81 0.90 -2.32
N ALA A 133 -9.89 0.19 -2.62
CA ALA A 133 -11.00 -0.01 -1.70
C ALA A 133 -11.27 -1.51 -1.54
N ILE A 134 -11.41 -1.96 -0.30
CA ILE A 134 -11.61 -3.38 0.05
C ILE A 134 -12.84 -3.46 0.93
N THR A 135 -13.77 -4.32 0.53
CA THR A 135 -15.01 -4.59 1.28
C THR A 135 -14.75 -5.56 2.44
N PRO A 136 -15.67 -5.68 3.42
CA PRO A 136 -15.53 -6.63 4.53
C PRO A 136 -15.38 -8.10 4.12
N ASP A 137 -15.87 -8.48 2.94
CA ASP A 137 -15.71 -9.82 2.34
C ASP A 137 -14.47 -9.91 1.43
N ASN A 138 -13.46 -9.05 1.65
CA ASN A 138 -12.17 -9.03 0.97
C ASN A 138 -12.25 -8.81 -0.57
N ARG A 139 -13.28 -8.14 -1.08
CA ARG A 139 -13.35 -7.80 -2.52
C ARG A 139 -12.55 -6.54 -2.80
N VAL A 140 -11.53 -6.69 -3.63
CA VAL A 140 -10.70 -5.56 -4.05
C VAL A 140 -11.36 -4.80 -5.19
N GLN A 141 -11.44 -3.49 -5.01
CA GLN A 141 -11.90 -2.55 -6.02
C GLN A 141 -10.90 -1.41 -6.15
N MET A 142 -10.86 -0.80 -7.33
CA MET A 142 -10.15 0.45 -7.50
C MET A 142 -11.10 1.51 -8.05
N ILE A 143 -11.26 2.61 -7.33
CA ILE A 143 -12.31 3.60 -7.58
C ILE A 143 -11.66 4.95 -7.88
N ASP A 144 -11.99 5.52 -9.03
CA ASP A 144 -11.57 6.87 -9.38
C ASP A 144 -12.46 7.88 -8.62
N VAL A 145 -11.86 8.82 -7.89
CA VAL A 145 -12.61 9.85 -7.16
C VAL A 145 -12.59 11.16 -7.95
N ARG A 146 -13.74 11.83 -7.99
CA ARG A 146 -13.85 13.15 -8.63
C ARG A 146 -13.16 14.17 -7.74
N LEU A 147 -12.17 14.88 -8.31
CA LEU A 147 -11.41 15.88 -7.58
C LEU A 147 -12.33 16.90 -6.90
N GLY A 148 -12.12 17.13 -5.60
CA GLY A 148 -12.90 18.07 -4.80
C GLY A 148 -14.30 17.60 -4.41
N LYS A 149 -14.71 16.38 -4.79
CA LYS A 149 -16.01 15.80 -4.41
C LYS A 149 -15.79 14.60 -3.48
N PRO A 150 -16.08 14.76 -2.17
CA PRO A 150 -16.10 13.63 -1.24
C PRO A 150 -17.00 12.51 -1.76
N ARG A 151 -16.63 11.29 -1.42
CA ARG A 151 -17.37 10.07 -1.75
C ARG A 151 -17.77 9.40 -0.45
N ASP A 152 -18.96 8.82 -0.43
CA ASP A 152 -19.35 7.91 0.63
C ASP A 152 -18.58 6.59 0.52
N TRP A 153 -17.93 6.21 1.61
CA TRP A 153 -17.14 4.99 1.74
C TRP A 153 -17.82 3.92 2.57
N SER A 154 -19.10 4.11 2.91
CA SER A 154 -19.94 3.09 3.52
C SER A 154 -19.89 1.80 2.70
N GLY A 155 -19.75 0.66 3.38
CA GLY A 155 -19.61 -0.66 2.74
C GLY A 155 -18.18 -1.07 2.40
N TYR A 156 -17.17 -0.22 2.66
CA TYR A 156 -15.76 -0.60 2.57
C TYR A 156 -15.13 -0.69 3.96
N GLU A 157 -14.32 -1.71 4.19
CA GLU A 157 -13.54 -1.88 5.42
C GLU A 157 -12.22 -1.10 5.34
N THR A 158 -11.52 -1.18 4.21
CA THR A 158 -10.25 -0.51 3.98
C THR A 158 -10.32 0.35 2.74
N VAL A 159 -9.97 1.63 2.87
CA VAL A 159 -9.84 2.54 1.72
C VAL A 159 -8.55 3.33 1.85
N LEU A 160 -7.71 3.29 0.82
CA LEU A 160 -6.52 4.12 0.72
C LEU A 160 -6.50 4.80 -0.65
N LEU A 161 -6.67 6.12 -0.67
CA LEU A 161 -6.46 6.89 -1.89
C LEU A 161 -4.97 7.20 -2.05
N CYS A 162 -4.49 7.00 -3.26
CA CYS A 162 -3.16 7.36 -3.71
C CYS A 162 -3.29 7.73 -5.20
N GLY A 163 -2.48 7.14 -6.08
CA GLY A 163 -2.55 7.34 -7.52
C GLY A 163 -1.25 7.91 -8.10
N PRO A 164 -1.26 8.30 -9.38
CA PRO A 164 -2.40 8.26 -10.30
C PRO A 164 -2.81 6.83 -10.70
N ARG A 165 -4.02 6.69 -11.26
CA ARG A 165 -4.45 5.46 -11.94
C ARG A 165 -3.46 5.13 -13.06
N LEU A 166 -2.97 3.89 -13.06
CA LEU A 166 -2.10 3.37 -14.12
C LEU A 166 -2.89 2.58 -15.16
N LEU A 167 -3.71 1.62 -14.69
CA LEU A 167 -4.44 0.68 -15.53
C LEU A 167 -5.93 0.63 -15.16
N ARG A 168 -6.81 0.59 -16.15
CA ARG A 168 -8.25 0.32 -15.99
C ARG A 168 -8.68 -0.69 -17.05
N ASN A 169 -9.35 -1.76 -16.64
CA ASN A 169 -9.77 -2.85 -17.53
C ASN A 169 -8.62 -3.39 -18.40
N ALA A 170 -7.46 -3.61 -17.78
CA ALA A 170 -6.20 -4.03 -18.42
C ALA A 170 -5.63 -3.06 -19.49
N GLN A 171 -6.17 -1.85 -19.62
CA GLN A 171 -5.69 -0.82 -20.54
C GLN A 171 -5.00 0.31 -19.79
N ILE A 172 -4.01 0.94 -20.42
CA ILE A 172 -3.32 2.11 -19.86
C ILE A 172 -4.34 3.25 -19.71
N LYS A 173 -4.48 3.76 -18.48
CA LYS A 173 -5.39 4.86 -18.12
C LYS A 173 -4.67 5.89 -17.26
N LEU A 174 -3.59 6.44 -17.81
CA LEU A 174 -2.71 7.37 -17.11
C LEU A 174 -3.09 8.83 -17.40
N TYR A 175 -3.82 9.47 -16.48
CA TYR A 175 -4.20 10.90 -16.57
C TYR A 175 -3.90 11.67 -15.27
N PRO A 176 -2.61 11.87 -14.91
CA PRO A 176 -2.24 12.33 -13.57
C PRO A 176 -2.76 13.74 -13.25
N ARG A 177 -2.69 14.67 -14.21
CA ARG A 177 -3.19 16.04 -14.04
C ARG A 177 -4.69 16.11 -13.73
N ALA A 178 -5.49 15.26 -14.37
CA ALA A 178 -6.93 15.16 -14.12
C ALA A 178 -7.25 14.59 -12.72
N GLN A 179 -6.31 13.87 -12.11
CA GLN A 179 -6.42 13.32 -10.76
C GLN A 179 -5.76 14.18 -9.68
N GLY A 180 -5.34 15.41 -10.02
CA GLY A 180 -4.72 16.35 -9.08
C GLY A 180 -3.20 16.25 -8.97
N PHE A 181 -2.55 15.32 -9.67
CA PHE A 181 -1.10 15.15 -9.67
C PHE A 181 -0.45 16.13 -10.65
N ARG A 182 0.08 17.24 -10.14
CA ARG A 182 0.65 18.34 -10.93
C ARG A 182 2.15 18.57 -10.72
N ALA A 183 2.72 18.06 -9.63
CA ALA A 183 4.11 18.32 -9.28
C ALA A 183 5.07 17.69 -10.31
N PRO A 184 6.05 18.44 -10.85
CA PRO A 184 6.93 17.94 -11.92
C PRO A 184 7.74 16.70 -11.53
N ASN A 185 8.15 16.61 -10.25
CA ASN A 185 8.93 15.50 -9.72
C ASN A 185 8.20 14.15 -9.77
N LEU A 186 6.86 14.14 -9.83
CA LEU A 186 6.05 12.93 -9.97
C LEU A 186 6.27 12.22 -11.32
N PHE A 187 6.75 12.95 -12.34
CA PHE A 187 6.95 12.45 -13.70
C PHE A 187 8.41 12.06 -13.99
N THR A 188 9.28 12.04 -12.97
CA THR A 188 10.69 11.67 -13.11
C THR A 188 10.92 10.18 -12.81
N TYR A 189 12.04 9.63 -13.31
CA TYR A 189 12.49 8.28 -12.96
C TYR A 189 12.82 8.20 -11.47
N ARG A 190 12.08 7.36 -10.74
CA ARG A 190 12.26 7.07 -9.31
C ARG A 190 11.78 5.65 -9.07
N ARG A 191 12.19 5.08 -7.92
CA ARG A 191 11.56 3.89 -7.35
C ARG A 191 10.06 4.13 -7.18
N ARG A 192 9.25 3.17 -7.61
CA ARG A 192 7.78 3.23 -7.52
C ARG A 192 7.24 1.99 -6.84
N ILE A 193 6.15 2.19 -6.10
CA ILE A 193 5.27 1.11 -5.66
C ILE A 193 3.91 1.32 -6.33
N ALA A 194 3.34 0.24 -6.83
CA ALA A 194 2.00 0.22 -7.39
C ALA A 194 1.21 -0.93 -6.78
N VAL A 195 -0.09 -0.70 -6.61
CA VAL A 195 -1.04 -1.71 -6.16
C VAL A 195 -2.15 -1.84 -7.20
N GLY A 196 -2.58 -3.07 -7.41
CA GLY A 196 -3.69 -3.41 -8.30
C GLY A 196 -4.21 -4.79 -7.98
N TRP A 197 -5.07 -5.32 -8.83
CA TRP A 197 -5.63 -6.66 -8.65
C TRP A 197 -5.67 -7.41 -9.97
N ARG A 198 -5.72 -8.74 -9.88
CA ARG A 198 -5.85 -9.69 -10.99
C ARG A 198 -7.14 -10.49 -10.85
N PRO A 199 -7.61 -11.15 -11.92
CA PRO A 199 -8.72 -12.11 -11.84
C PRO A 199 -8.56 -13.09 -10.66
N ASN A 200 -9.68 -13.64 -10.19
CA ASN A 200 -9.78 -14.53 -9.03
C ASN A 200 -9.41 -13.85 -7.69
N ASN A 201 -9.75 -12.56 -7.55
CA ASN A 201 -9.59 -11.78 -6.33
C ASN A 201 -8.15 -11.84 -5.76
N LYS A 202 -7.16 -11.63 -6.63
CA LYS A 202 -5.75 -11.60 -6.23
C LYS A 202 -5.27 -10.15 -6.19
N LEU A 203 -4.90 -9.66 -5.02
CA LEU A 203 -4.25 -8.35 -4.87
C LEU A 203 -2.78 -8.49 -5.30
N VAL A 204 -2.26 -7.49 -6.00
CA VAL A 204 -0.88 -7.48 -6.49
C VAL A 204 -0.22 -6.16 -6.14
N ILE A 205 0.95 -6.27 -5.52
CA ILE A 205 1.82 -5.15 -5.20
C ILE A 205 3.10 -5.31 -6.01
N VAL A 206 3.54 -4.23 -6.66
CA VAL A 206 4.76 -4.19 -7.46
C VAL A 206 5.63 -3.05 -6.97
N ALA A 207 6.90 -3.32 -6.69
CA ALA A 207 7.89 -2.30 -6.31
C ALA A 207 9.13 -2.37 -7.21
N THR A 208 9.57 -1.23 -7.75
CA THR A 208 10.78 -1.15 -8.60
C THR A 208 12.03 -0.84 -7.76
N LYS A 209 13.18 -1.44 -8.11
CA LYS A 209 14.47 -1.12 -7.45
C LYS A 209 15.15 0.14 -7.99
N ARG A 210 14.69 0.68 -9.12
CA ARG A 210 15.22 1.88 -9.79
C ARG A 210 14.08 2.73 -10.30
#